data_AF-B2L5A4-F1
#
_entry.id   AF-B2L5A4-F1
#
_cell.length_a   1.000
_cell.length_b   1.000
_cell.length_c   1.000
_cell.angle_alpha   90.00
_cell.angle_beta   90.00
_cell.angle_gamma   90.00
#
_symmetry.space_group_name_H-M   'P 1'
#
loop_
_entity.id
_entity.type
_entity.pdbx_description
1 polymer ?
#
loop_
_entity_poly.entity_id
_entity_poly.type
_entity_poly.pdbx_seq_one_letter_code
_entity_poly.pdbx_strand_id
1 'polypeptide(L)' 'GCKTGISCPINSGQTYTYLTKLPIKSEYPCIKLVVKWQLQDENNQNLFCWLIPVHIT' A
#
# COMPACT_ATOMS: atom_id res chain seq x y z
N GLY A 1 8.31 -0.38 -2.91
CA GLY A 1 7.92 -1.76 -3.27
C GLY A 1 9.03 -2.75 -2.94
N CYS A 2 10.13 -2.74 -3.69
CA CYS A 2 11.19 -3.75 -3.64
C CYS A 2 12.09 -3.78 -2.37
N LYS A 3 11.76 -2.99 -1.32
CA LYS A 3 12.52 -2.94 -0.06
C LYS A 3 11.64 -3.16 1.17
N THR A 4 10.37 -3.49 0.95
CA THR A 4 9.32 -3.64 1.98
C THR A 4 8.74 -5.05 1.94
N GLY A 5 9.62 -6.06 1.99
CA GLY A 5 9.25 -7.48 1.99
C GLY A 5 9.07 -8.14 0.61
N ILE A 6 9.22 -7.37 -0.48
CA ILE A 6 9.15 -7.89 -1.85
C ILE A 6 10.55 -7.89 -2.45
N SER A 7 11.10 -9.06 -2.81
CA SER A 7 12.32 -9.16 -3.62
C SER A 7 11.96 -9.00 -5.08
N CYS A 8 12.61 -8.05 -5.75
CA CYS A 8 12.44 -7.81 -7.18
C CYS A 8 13.51 -8.55 -7.99
N PRO A 9 13.20 -9.01 -9.22
CA PRO A 9 11.95 -8.80 -9.96
C PRO A 9 10.75 -9.59 -9.43
N ILE A 10 9.55 -9.02 -9.55
CA ILE A 10 8.29 -9.69 -9.19
C ILE A 10 7.95 -10.69 -10.30
N ASN A 11 7.77 -11.97 -9.94
CA ASN A 11 7.43 -13.03 -10.87
C ASN A 11 5.93 -13.32 -10.85
N SER A 12 5.34 -13.54 -12.02
CA SER A 12 3.94 -13.94 -12.15
C SER A 12 3.70 -15.31 -11.48
N GLY A 13 2.59 -15.45 -10.75
CA GLY A 13 2.21 -16.68 -10.05
C GLY A 13 2.79 -16.85 -8.63
N GLN A 14 3.63 -15.93 -8.16
CA GLN A 14 4.12 -15.93 -6.77
C GLN A 14 3.29 -15.01 -5.88
N THR A 15 3.01 -15.45 -4.66
CA THR A 15 2.34 -14.63 -3.63
C THR A 15 3.39 -13.88 -2.83
N TYR A 16 3.25 -12.56 -2.73
CA TYR A 16 4.16 -11.70 -1.97
C TYR A 16 3.43 -11.01 -0.82
N THR A 17 4.07 -10.96 0.35
CA THR A 17 3.56 -10.21 1.51
C THR A 17 4.20 -8.83 1.54
N TYR A 18 3.40 -7.81 1.25
CA TYR A 18 3.82 -6.42 1.37
C TYR A 18 3.62 -5.93 2.82
N LEU A 19 4.72 -5.66 3.52
CA LEU A 19 4.69 -5.14 4.88
C LEU A 19 5.04 -3.64 4.85
N THR A 20 4.06 -2.81 5.21
CA THR A 20 4.23 -1.36 5.32
C THR A 20 3.76 -0.89 6.69
N LYS A 21 4.47 0.09 7.26
CA LYS A 21 4.03 0.81 8.45
C LYS A 21 3.71 2.23 8.00
N LEU A 22 2.45 2.64 8.13
CA LEU A 22 2.03 4.01 7.87
C LEU A 22 2.02 4.77 9.21
N PRO A 23 2.93 5.73 9.44
CA PRO A 23 2.90 6.52 10.67
C PRO A 23 1.72 7.49 10.65
N ILE A 24 0.92 7.49 11.71
CA ILE A 24 -0.14 8.49 11.93
C ILE A 24 0.53 9.70 12.59
N LYS A 25 0.56 10.85 11.89
CA LYS A 25 1.09 12.10 12.42
C LYS A 25 0.00 12.86 13.17
N SER A 26 0.39 13.59 14.21
CA SER A 26 -0.53 14.44 14.99
C SER A 26 -1.14 15.60 14.19
N GLU A 27 -0.54 15.97 13.06
CA GLU A 27 -1.06 16.97 12.13
C GLU A 27 -2.29 16.48 11.35
N TYR A 28 -2.53 15.17 11.31
CA TYR A 28 -3.67 14.63 10.57
C TYR A 28 -4.97 14.88 11.34
N PRO A 29 -6.02 15.40 10.67
CA PRO A 29 -7.28 15.68 11.33
C PRO A 29 -7.97 14.38 11.76
N CYS A 30 -8.66 14.42 12.90
CA CYS A 30 -9.47 13.31 13.40
C CYS A 30 -10.74 13.16 12.56
N ILE A 31 -10.65 12.41 11.45
CA ILE A 31 -11.75 12.23 10.49
C ILE A 31 -11.87 10.77 10.04
N LYS A 32 -13.05 10.43 9.51
CA LYS A 32 -13.28 9.20 8.74
C LYS A 32 -12.90 9.43 7.29
N LEU A 33 -12.08 8.56 6.73
CA LEU A 33 -11.64 8.63 5.35
C LEU A 33 -11.51 7.23 4.75
N VAL A 34 -11.36 7.15 3.43
CA VAL A 34 -11.05 5.90 2.72
C VAL A 34 -9.63 6.01 2.19
N VAL A 35 -8.73 5.17 2.71
CA VAL A 35 -7.36 5.08 2.22
C VAL A 35 -7.35 4.27 0.93
N LYS A 36 -6.76 4.83 -0.13
CA LYS A 36 -6.45 4.11 -1.36
C LYS A 36 -5.00 3.65 -1.33
N TRP A 37 -4.78 2.34 -1.42
CA TRP A 37 -3.45 1.77 -1.59
C TRP A 37 -3.31 1.21 -3.00
N GLN A 38 -2.21 1.54 -3.67
CA GLN A 38 -1.91 1.04 -5.00
C GLN A 38 -0.43 0.69 -5.13
N LEU A 39 -0.15 -0.43 -5.78
CA LEU A 39 1.19 -0.78 -6.24
C LEU A 39 1.14 -0.92 -7.76
N GLN A 40 1.98 -0.16 -8.44
CA GLN A 40 2.10 -0.16 -9.89
C GLN A 40 3.42 -0.80 -10.31
N ASP A 41 3.43 -1.43 -11.47
CA ASP A 41 4.64 -1.86 -12.17
C ASP A 41 5.30 -0.69 -12.93
N GLU A 42 6.39 -0.98 -13.64
CA GLU A 42 7.14 0.01 -14.44
C GLU A 42 6.35 0.58 -15.61
N ASN A 43 5.27 -0.09 -16.03
CA ASN A 43 4.37 0.34 -17.10
C ASN A 43 3.11 1.05 -16.56
N ASN A 44 3.12 1.47 -15.29
CA ASN A 44 1.97 2.04 -14.57
C ASN A 44 0.74 1.11 -14.49
N GLN A 45 0.90 -0.19 -14.69
CA GLN A 45 -0.18 -1.16 -14.49
C GLN A 45 -0.33 -1.48 -13.01
N ASN A 46 -1.57 -1.46 -12.51
CA ASN A 46 -1.83 -1.77 -11.11
C ASN A 46 -1.65 -3.29 -10.88
N LEU A 47 -0.62 -3.65 -10.12
CA LEU A 47 -0.43 -5.00 -9.61
C LEU A 47 -1.46 -5.32 -8.52
N PHE A 48 -1.77 -4.33 -7.67
CA PHE A 48 -2.92 -4.36 -6.80
C PHE A 48 -3.42 -2.95 -6.48
N CYS A 49 -4.72 -2.83 -6.24
CA CYS A 49 -5.36 -1.61 -5.75
C CYS A 49 -6.51 -1.98 -4.83
N TRP A 50 -6.52 -1.44 -3.61
CA TRP A 50 -7.59 -1.66 -2.65
C TRP A 50 -7.89 -0.40 -1.83
N LEU A 51 -9.11 -0.38 -1.29
CA LEU A 51 -9.67 0.73 -0.52
C LEU A 51 -9.98 0.22 0.89
N ILE A 52 -9.48 0.91 1.91
CA ILE A 52 -9.82 0.60 3.31
C ILE A 52 -10.42 1.83 3.99
N PRO A 53 -11.61 1.72 4.59
CA PRO A 53 -12.14 2.78 5.45
C PRO A 53 -11.33 2.84 6.74
N VAL A 54 -10.86 4.04 7.11
CA VAL A 54 -10.06 4.31 8.31
C VAL A 54 -10.68 5.47 9.07
N HIS A 55 -10.58 5.42 10.40
CA HIS A 55 -10.90 6.52 11.29
C HIS A 55 -9.62 6.94 12.00
N ILE A 56 -9.17 8.17 11.77
CA ILE A 56 -8.03 8.75 12.50
C ILE A 56 -8.57 9.33 13.81
N THR A 57 -8.01 8.88 14.94
CA THR A 57 -8.35 9.33 16.30
C THR A 57 -7.15 9.94 16.97
#